data_AF-A0A3N0FKK2-F1
#
_entry.id   AF-A0A3N0FKK2-F1
#
_cell.length_a   1.000
_cell.length_b   1.000
_cell.length_c   1.000
_cell.angle_alpha   90.00
_cell.angle_beta   90.00
_cell.angle_gamma   90.00
#
_symmetry.space_group_name_H-M   'P 1'
#
loop_
_entity.id
_entity.type
_entity.pdbx_description
1 polymer ?
#
loop_
_entity_poly.entity_id
_entity_poly.type
_entity_poly.pdbx_seq_one_letter_code
_entity_poly.pdbx_strand_id
1 'polypeptide(L)'
;MSDYLRGKRIVDPVLTSVARGYRNAAFIGENLFPVVLAEKEGIIVPLFGKGAFVEYDTERAIGAESNVLLREKSSSMDIVLNEHDLAAPVDYREQAESLFNEEAKAARRATNGIGLKRELYAARLAQDPKIYLDKSKKSLAAAERWAGGKGQPVTLIEEGIEAVRNAMGVRP
;
A
#
# COMPACT_ATOMS: atom_id res chain seq x y z
N MET A 1 6.64 7.73 -18.74
CA MET A 1 6.54 9.20 -18.92
C MET A 1 7.14 9.59 -20.27
N SER A 2 6.36 10.10 -21.22
CA SER A 2 6.85 10.42 -22.57
C SER A 2 7.78 11.65 -22.57
N ASP A 3 8.81 11.64 -23.43
CA ASP A 3 9.82 12.72 -23.50
C ASP A 3 9.23 14.10 -23.83
N TYR A 4 8.03 14.14 -24.44
CA TYR A 4 7.32 15.38 -24.77
C TYR A 4 6.92 16.20 -23.53
N LEU A 5 6.63 15.55 -22.40
CA LEU A 5 6.20 16.24 -21.17
C LEU A 5 7.37 16.73 -20.31
N ARG A 6 8.57 16.15 -20.49
CA ARG A 6 9.76 16.50 -19.69
C ARG A 6 10.22 17.94 -19.95
N GLY A 7 10.14 18.43 -21.19
CA GLY A 7 10.57 19.79 -21.54
C GLY A 7 9.58 20.90 -21.19
N LYS A 8 8.32 20.56 -20.91
CA LYS A 8 7.25 21.55 -20.62
C LYS A 8 7.04 21.80 -19.14
N ARG A 9 7.45 20.87 -18.27
CA ARG A 9 7.38 21.02 -16.82
C ARG A 9 8.68 21.67 -16.33
N ILE A 10 8.69 23.00 -16.15
CA ILE A 10 9.76 23.67 -15.40
C ILE A 10 9.56 23.28 -13.93
N VAL A 11 10.41 22.41 -13.42
CA VAL A 11 10.31 21.89 -12.05
C VAL A 11 11.02 22.85 -11.10
N ASP A 12 10.29 23.38 -10.12
CA ASP A 12 10.89 24.12 -9.02
C ASP A 12 11.53 23.11 -8.02
N PRO A 13 12.85 23.11 -7.84
CA PRO A 13 13.53 22.15 -6.96
C PRO A 13 13.21 22.40 -5.48
N VAL A 14 12.94 23.65 -5.07
CA VAL A 14 12.63 24.01 -3.69
C VAL A 14 11.23 23.51 -3.32
N LEU A 15 10.22 23.83 -4.12
CA LEU A 15 8.86 23.35 -3.89
C LEU A 15 8.76 21.83 -3.99
N THR A 16 9.54 21.21 -4.88
CA THR A 16 9.64 19.74 -4.97
C THR A 16 10.20 19.12 -3.69
N SER A 17 11.21 19.73 -3.07
CA SER A 17 11.77 19.23 -1.81
C SER A 17 10.78 19.36 -0.64
N VAL A 18 10.01 20.46 -0.59
CA VAL A 18 8.93 20.66 0.39
C VAL A 18 7.83 19.60 0.22
N ALA A 19 7.43 19.30 -1.02
CA ALA A 19 6.43 18.28 -1.30
C ALA A 19 6.93 16.87 -0.91
N ARG A 20 8.17 16.51 -1.26
CA ARG A 20 8.77 15.22 -0.88
C ARG A 20 8.96 15.05 0.62
N GLY A 21 9.25 16.14 1.33
CA GLY A 21 9.42 16.13 2.79
C GLY A 21 8.10 16.15 3.57
N TYR A 22 6.97 16.41 2.91
CA TYR A 22 5.68 16.46 3.58
C TYR A 22 5.25 15.06 4.03
N ARG A 23 4.98 14.91 5.34
CA ARG A 23 4.39 13.71 5.92
C ARG A 23 3.24 14.10 6.84
N ASN A 24 2.17 13.32 6.79
CA ASN A 24 1.05 13.45 7.72
C ASN A 24 1.05 12.22 8.64
N ALA A 25 1.29 12.43 9.93
CA ALA A 25 1.38 11.37 10.93
C ALA A 25 0.06 10.61 11.16
N ALA A 26 -1.08 11.17 10.73
CA ALA A 26 -2.37 10.50 10.83
C ALA A 26 -2.60 9.45 9.73
N PHE A 27 -1.81 9.46 8.65
CA PHE A 27 -1.94 8.49 7.56
C PHE A 27 -1.17 7.21 7.92
N ILE A 28 -1.87 6.08 7.84
CA ILE A 28 -1.34 4.75 8.18
C ILE A 28 -1.32 3.82 6.97
N GLY A 29 -1.84 4.24 5.81
CA GLY A 29 -1.87 3.44 4.60
C GLY A 29 -0.50 2.97 4.14
N GLU A 30 0.56 3.76 4.34
CA GLU A 30 1.95 3.37 4.00
C GLU A 30 2.49 2.23 4.88
N ASN A 31 1.94 2.03 6.09
CA ASN A 31 2.32 0.91 6.95
C ASN A 31 1.75 -0.42 6.45
N LEU A 32 0.57 -0.38 5.82
CA LEU A 32 -0.06 -1.56 5.21
C LEU A 32 0.46 -1.79 3.79
N PHE A 33 0.66 -0.72 3.02
CA PHE A 33 1.07 -0.75 1.62
C PHE A 33 2.32 0.13 1.42
N PRO A 34 3.54 -0.45 1.53
CA PRO A 34 4.77 0.30 1.35
C PRO A 34 4.90 0.82 -0.08
N VAL A 35 5.49 2.00 -0.24
CA VAL A 35 5.65 2.65 -1.54
C VAL A 35 6.79 1.98 -2.33
N VAL A 36 6.46 1.44 -3.50
CA VAL A 36 7.44 0.91 -4.46
C VAL A 36 7.50 1.83 -5.67
N LEU A 37 8.71 2.24 -6.04
CA LEU A 37 8.92 3.10 -7.21
C LEU A 37 8.95 2.26 -8.48
N ALA A 38 8.26 2.73 -9.51
CA ALA A 38 8.25 2.09 -10.82
C ALA A 38 8.41 3.11 -11.95
N GLU A 39 9.09 2.68 -13.01
CA GLU A 39 9.38 3.55 -14.16
C GLU A 39 8.22 3.62 -15.17
N LYS A 40 7.40 2.57 -15.23
CA LYS A 40 6.29 2.41 -16.17
C LYS A 40 4.96 2.44 -15.43
N GLU A 41 3.94 2.96 -16.12
CA GLU A 41 2.56 3.01 -15.61
C GLU A 41 1.89 1.64 -15.63
N GLY A 42 2.26 0.77 -16.57
CA GLY A 42 1.82 -0.63 -16.63
C GLY A 42 2.92 -1.58 -16.18
N ILE A 43 2.64 -2.41 -15.18
CA ILE A 43 3.59 -3.38 -14.61
C ILE A 43 2.88 -4.70 -14.39
N ILE A 44 3.55 -5.80 -14.71
CA ILE A 44 3.11 -7.14 -14.37
C ILE A 44 3.89 -7.57 -13.13
N VAL A 45 3.21 -7.78 -12.02
CA VAL A 45 3.82 -8.21 -10.76
C VAL A 45 3.59 -9.72 -10.60
N PRO A 46 4.65 -10.53 -10.42
CA PRO A 46 4.48 -11.94 -10.06
C PRO A 46 3.90 -12.03 -8.65
N LEU A 47 2.85 -12.81 -8.49
CA LEU A 47 2.28 -13.12 -7.19
C LEU A 47 3.06 -14.30 -6.58
N PHE A 48 3.49 -14.13 -5.34
CA PHE A 48 4.17 -15.18 -4.60
C PHE A 48 3.14 -16.14 -3.99
N GLY A 49 3.21 -17.40 -4.42
CA GLY A 49 2.41 -18.50 -3.87
C GLY A 49 2.98 -19.04 -2.55
N LYS A 50 2.37 -20.10 -2.03
CA LYS A 50 2.77 -20.73 -0.77
C LYS A 50 4.14 -21.39 -0.88
N GLY A 51 4.57 -21.80 -2.08
CA GLY A 51 5.84 -22.47 -2.33
C GLY A 51 7.08 -21.67 -1.90
N ALA A 52 7.00 -20.35 -1.79
CA ALA A 52 8.11 -19.54 -1.26
C ALA A 52 8.32 -19.72 0.27
N PHE A 53 7.32 -20.24 0.97
CA PHE A 53 7.32 -20.44 2.43
C PHE A 53 7.30 -21.93 2.84
N VAL A 54 7.48 -22.86 1.88
CA VAL A 54 7.51 -24.30 2.15
C VAL A 54 8.96 -24.75 2.36
N GLU A 55 9.19 -25.52 3.42
CA GLU A 55 10.45 -26.20 3.66
C GLU A 55 10.65 -27.31 2.61
N TYR A 56 11.76 -27.24 1.88
CA TYR A 56 12.14 -28.26 0.90
C TYR A 56 13.15 -29.20 1.53
N ASP A 57 12.95 -30.50 1.34
CA ASP A 57 13.92 -31.49 1.77
C ASP A 57 15.16 -31.41 0.88
N THR A 58 16.29 -31.02 1.47
CA THR A 58 17.55 -30.77 0.77
C THR A 58 18.58 -31.86 0.98
N GLU A 59 18.33 -32.77 1.93
CA GLU A 59 19.23 -33.89 2.16
C GLU A 59 19.06 -34.95 1.06
N ARG A 60 20.19 -35.39 0.51
CA ARG A 60 20.24 -36.42 -0.52
C ARG A 60 21.27 -37.48 -0.18
N ALA A 61 20.87 -38.75 -0.25
CA ALA A 61 21.79 -39.87 -0.16
C ALA A 61 22.77 -39.91 -1.36
N ILE A 62 23.98 -40.43 -1.13
CA ILE A 62 24.97 -40.66 -2.20
C ILE A 62 24.40 -41.69 -3.18
N GLY A 63 24.27 -41.29 -4.46
CA GLY A 63 23.78 -42.15 -5.56
C GLY A 63 22.28 -42.07 -5.86
N ALA A 64 21.47 -41.37 -5.07
CA ALA A 64 20.03 -41.19 -5.33
C ALA A 64 19.75 -40.15 -6.42
N GLU A 65 18.57 -40.16 -7.05
CA GLU A 65 18.16 -39.08 -7.95
C GLU A 65 18.04 -37.73 -7.21
N SER A 66 18.18 -36.61 -7.93
CA SER A 66 18.10 -35.29 -7.31
C SER A 66 16.68 -35.01 -6.81
N ASN A 67 16.56 -34.39 -5.63
CA ASN A 67 15.28 -33.83 -5.20
C ASN A 67 14.85 -32.76 -6.23
N VAL A 68 13.67 -32.93 -6.82
CA VAL A 68 13.15 -32.03 -7.85
C VAL A 68 12.19 -31.04 -7.23
N LEU A 69 12.55 -29.76 -7.28
CA LEU A 69 11.64 -28.69 -6.89
C LEU A 69 10.60 -28.48 -8.00
N LEU A 70 9.36 -28.91 -7.74
CA LEU A 70 8.24 -28.59 -8.61
C LEU A 70 7.91 -27.11 -8.44
N ARG A 71 8.25 -26.32 -9.47
CA ARG A 71 7.96 -24.88 -9.50
C ARG A 71 6.44 -24.68 -9.51
N GLU A 72 5.91 -24.05 -8.45
CA GLU A 72 4.53 -23.61 -8.45
C GLU A 72 4.26 -22.71 -9.67
N LYS A 73 3.08 -22.82 -10.27
CA LYS A 73 2.66 -21.90 -11.33
C LYS A 73 2.63 -20.49 -10.76
N SER A 74 3.55 -19.64 -11.20
CA SER A 74 3.54 -18.22 -10.87
C SER A 74 2.30 -17.58 -11.48
N SER A 75 1.35 -17.15 -10.64
CA SER A 75 0.30 -16.24 -11.08
C SER A 75 0.89 -14.83 -11.22
N SER A 76 0.34 -14.03 -12.13
CA SER A 76 0.75 -12.66 -12.35
C SER A 76 -0.45 -11.73 -12.18
N MET A 77 -0.20 -10.52 -11.69
CA MET A 77 -1.19 -9.47 -11.56
C MET A 77 -0.75 -8.26 -12.38
N ASP A 78 -1.66 -7.77 -13.23
CA ASP A 78 -1.44 -6.55 -13.98
C ASP A 78 -1.82 -5.34 -13.12
N ILE A 79 -0.88 -4.41 -13.00
CA ILE A 79 -1.05 -3.14 -12.29
C ILE A 79 -0.97 -2.03 -13.33
N VAL A 80 -1.99 -1.17 -13.35
CA VAL A 80 -2.03 0.05 -14.18
C VAL A 80 -2.15 1.25 -13.25
N LEU A 81 -1.18 2.15 -13.33
CA LEU A 81 -1.13 3.39 -12.58
C LEU A 81 -1.86 4.49 -13.33
N ASN A 82 -2.70 5.24 -12.62
CA ASN A 82 -3.40 6.42 -13.13
C ASN A 82 -2.73 7.69 -12.62
N GLU A 83 -2.68 8.73 -13.45
CA GLU A 83 -2.19 10.05 -13.01
C GLU A 83 -3.19 10.69 -12.05
N HIS A 84 -2.67 11.18 -10.92
CA HIS A 84 -3.42 11.95 -9.94
C HIS A 84 -2.68 13.26 -9.67
N ASP A 85 -3.17 14.33 -10.30
CA ASP A 85 -2.66 15.68 -10.14
C ASP A 85 -3.68 16.55 -9.37
N LEU A 86 -3.16 17.54 -8.64
CA LEU A 86 -3.94 18.52 -7.89
C LEU A 86 -3.19 19.86 -7.86
N ALA A 87 -3.82 20.90 -8.39
CA ALA A 87 -3.30 22.26 -8.33
C ALA A 87 -3.95 23.05 -7.18
N ALA A 88 -3.14 23.82 -6.46
CA ALA A 88 -3.61 24.79 -5.48
C ALA A 88 -3.20 26.20 -5.94
N PRO A 89 -4.16 27.08 -6.27
CA PRO A 89 -3.84 28.43 -6.73
C PRO A 89 -3.32 29.30 -5.58
N VAL A 90 -2.47 30.27 -5.92
CA VAL A 90 -1.98 31.34 -5.03
C VAL A 90 -2.28 32.67 -5.71
N ASP A 91 -2.92 33.59 -4.99
CA ASP A 91 -3.19 34.94 -5.49
C ASP A 91 -1.96 35.84 -5.26
N TYR A 92 -1.63 36.68 -6.24
CA TYR A 92 -0.48 37.59 -6.17
C TYR A 92 -0.63 38.63 -5.05
N ARG A 93 -1.85 39.03 -4.69
CA ARG A 93 -2.13 39.96 -3.59
C ARG A 93 -1.89 39.28 -2.25
N GLU A 94 -2.37 38.04 -2.12
CA GLU A 94 -2.16 37.22 -0.92
C GLU A 94 -0.66 36.95 -0.71
N GLN A 95 0.07 36.64 -1.78
CA GLN A 95 1.52 36.45 -1.73
C GLN A 95 2.28 37.73 -1.37
N ALA A 96 1.83 38.90 -1.86
CA ALA A 96 2.46 40.19 -1.54
C ALA A 96 2.23 40.62 -0.08
N GLU A 97 1.10 40.24 0.52
CA GLU A 97 0.76 40.57 1.91
C GLU A 97 1.27 39.53 2.92
N SER A 98 1.64 38.33 2.46
CA SER A 98 2.03 37.24 3.37
C SER A 98 3.46 37.37 3.89
N LEU A 99 3.61 37.10 5.19
CA LEU A 99 4.90 36.94 5.87
C LEU A 99 5.57 35.58 5.56
N PHE A 100 4.82 34.63 5.01
CA PHE A 100 5.28 33.27 4.73
C PHE A 100 5.16 32.93 3.25
N ASN A 101 5.92 31.93 2.81
CA ASN A 101 5.82 31.48 1.42
C ASN A 101 4.46 30.77 1.17
N GLU A 102 3.55 31.47 0.50
CA GLU A 102 2.23 30.95 0.12
C GLU A 102 2.29 29.81 -0.89
N GLU A 103 3.27 29.81 -1.81
CA GLU A 103 3.48 28.70 -2.75
C GLU A 103 3.87 27.42 -2.01
N ALA A 104 4.68 27.53 -0.95
CA ALA A 104 5.02 26.39 -0.11
C ALA A 104 3.79 25.86 0.67
N LYS A 105 2.89 26.75 1.13
CA LYS A 105 1.63 26.35 1.77
C LYS A 105 0.69 25.69 0.76
N ALA A 106 0.57 26.23 -0.45
CA ALA A 106 -0.21 25.66 -1.54
C ALA A 106 0.32 24.28 -1.94
N ALA A 107 1.64 24.12 -2.06
CA ALA A 107 2.29 22.84 -2.33
C ALA A 107 1.98 21.81 -1.24
N ARG A 108 2.03 22.20 0.05
CA ARG A 108 1.65 21.31 1.17
C ARG A 108 0.17 20.92 1.11
N ARG A 109 -0.73 21.86 0.79
CA ARG A 109 -2.17 21.60 0.67
C ARG A 109 -2.47 20.61 -0.46
N ALA A 110 -1.87 20.83 -1.64
CA ALA A 110 -1.99 19.92 -2.78
C ALA A 110 -1.44 18.53 -2.43
N THR A 111 -0.24 18.46 -1.84
CA THR A 111 0.38 17.19 -1.42
C THR A 111 -0.49 16.45 -0.40
N ASN A 112 -1.05 17.14 0.59
CA ASN A 112 -1.94 16.53 1.57
C ASN A 112 -3.24 16.01 0.93
N GLY A 113 -3.82 16.74 -0.03
CA GLY A 113 -5.01 16.32 -0.76
C GLY A 113 -4.79 15.02 -1.55
N ILE A 114 -3.65 14.93 -2.25
CA ILE A 114 -3.24 13.70 -2.94
C ILE A 114 -3.02 12.56 -1.94
N GLY A 115 -2.32 12.84 -0.84
CA GLY A 115 -2.07 11.89 0.24
C GLY A 115 -3.36 11.32 0.85
N LEU A 116 -4.36 12.18 1.11
CA LEU A 116 -5.66 11.77 1.62
C LEU A 116 -6.40 10.84 0.65
N LYS A 117 -6.38 11.13 -0.66
CA LYS A 117 -6.97 10.26 -1.67
C LYS A 117 -6.31 8.88 -1.67
N ARG A 118 -4.98 8.83 -1.56
CA ARG A 118 -4.22 7.58 -1.44
C ARG A 118 -4.60 6.79 -0.17
N GLU A 119 -4.73 7.47 0.97
CA GLU A 119 -5.18 6.86 2.23
C GLU A 119 -6.57 6.23 2.08
N LEU A 120 -7.51 6.93 1.44
CA LEU A 120 -8.85 6.41 1.18
C LEU A 120 -8.82 5.19 0.25
N TYR A 121 -7.94 5.16 -0.77
CA TYR A 121 -7.77 3.98 -1.61
C TYR A 121 -7.23 2.79 -0.82
N ALA A 122 -6.20 3.01 0.00
CA ALA A 122 -5.62 1.98 0.86
C ALA A 122 -6.68 1.42 1.83
N ALA A 123 -7.45 2.28 2.50
CA ALA A 123 -8.51 1.88 3.41
C ALA A 123 -9.62 1.09 2.70
N ARG A 124 -10.07 1.56 1.53
CA ARG A 124 -11.09 0.85 0.73
C ARG A 124 -10.62 -0.52 0.28
N LEU A 125 -9.36 -0.64 -0.13
CA LEU A 125 -8.78 -1.91 -0.54
C LEU A 125 -8.68 -2.87 0.64
N ALA A 126 -8.09 -2.43 1.76
CA ALA A 126 -7.90 -3.27 2.95
C ALA A 126 -9.22 -3.66 3.65
N GLN A 127 -10.32 -2.94 3.42
CA GLN A 127 -11.62 -3.24 4.01
C GLN A 127 -12.59 -3.92 3.04
N ASP A 128 -12.20 -4.18 1.79
CA ASP A 128 -13.09 -4.85 0.82
C ASP A 128 -13.17 -6.35 1.11
N PRO A 129 -14.31 -6.90 1.59
CA PRO A 129 -14.44 -8.33 1.88
C PRO A 129 -14.33 -9.22 0.63
N LYS A 130 -14.39 -8.66 -0.58
CA LYS A 130 -14.30 -9.40 -1.84
C LYS A 130 -12.87 -9.80 -2.18
N ILE A 131 -11.86 -9.07 -1.71
CA ILE A 131 -10.45 -9.39 -1.98
C ILE A 131 -9.90 -10.47 -1.04
N TYR A 132 -10.63 -10.80 0.03
CA TYR A 132 -10.23 -11.79 1.02
C TYR A 132 -10.91 -13.15 0.80
N LEU A 133 -10.14 -14.22 0.98
CA LEU A 133 -10.65 -15.59 1.10
C LEU A 133 -11.63 -15.68 2.27
N ASP A 134 -12.60 -16.59 2.20
CA ASP A 134 -13.64 -16.71 3.23
C ASP A 134 -13.09 -17.03 4.63
N LYS A 135 -11.95 -17.73 4.70
CA LYS A 135 -11.25 -18.01 5.96
C LYS A 135 -10.40 -16.85 6.48
N SER A 136 -10.25 -15.77 5.70
CA SER A 136 -9.44 -14.59 6.01
C SER A 136 -10.30 -13.34 6.25
N LYS A 137 -11.60 -13.52 6.46
CA LYS A 137 -12.55 -12.45 6.80
C LYS A 137 -13.60 -12.97 7.77
N LYS A 138 -14.06 -12.10 8.68
CA LYS A 138 -15.15 -12.41 9.63
C LYS A 138 -16.06 -11.19 9.76
N SER A 139 -17.36 -11.38 9.57
CA SER A 139 -18.36 -10.36 9.85
C SER A 139 -18.85 -10.52 11.28
N LEU A 140 -18.61 -9.51 12.12
CA LEU A 140 -18.98 -9.58 13.54
C LEU A 140 -20.50 -9.47 13.72
N ALA A 141 -21.08 -10.47 14.38
CA ALA A 141 -22.47 -10.43 14.81
C ALA A 141 -22.67 -9.35 15.88
N ALA A 142 -23.91 -8.90 16.10
CA ALA A 142 -24.21 -7.81 17.04
C ALA A 142 -23.67 -8.05 18.47
N ALA A 143 -23.68 -9.31 18.95
CA ALA A 143 -23.16 -9.69 20.26
C ALA A 143 -21.63 -9.75 20.34
N GLU A 144 -20.95 -9.94 19.20
CA GLU A 144 -19.49 -10.03 19.11
C GLU A 144 -18.82 -8.65 18.98
N ARG A 145 -19.61 -7.61 18.68
CA ARG A 145 -19.12 -6.23 18.59
C ARG A 145 -18.60 -5.77 19.95
N TRP A 146 -17.53 -5.00 19.90
CA TRP A 146 -16.83 -4.56 21.12
C TRP A 146 -17.56 -3.43 21.85
N ALA A 147 -18.44 -2.72 21.15
CA ALA A 147 -19.33 -1.74 21.76
C ALA A 147 -20.28 -2.43 22.76
N GLY A 148 -20.34 -1.93 24.00
CA GLY A 148 -21.21 -2.46 25.04
C GLY A 148 -20.64 -3.64 25.84
N GLY A 149 -19.36 -3.98 25.66
CA GLY A 149 -18.61 -4.86 26.59
C GLY A 149 -18.96 -6.35 26.55
N LYS A 150 -19.76 -6.80 25.58
CA LYS A 150 -20.16 -8.21 25.43
C LYS A 150 -19.28 -8.99 24.47
N GLY A 151 -18.64 -8.32 23.52
CA GLY A 151 -17.69 -8.93 22.60
C GLY A 151 -16.38 -9.30 23.31
N GLN A 152 -15.73 -10.36 22.83
CA GLN A 152 -14.40 -10.79 23.27
C GLN A 152 -13.35 -10.36 22.22
N PRO A 153 -12.76 -9.17 22.33
CA PRO A 153 -11.84 -8.66 21.29
C PRO A 153 -10.57 -9.50 21.18
N VAL A 154 -10.01 -9.96 22.29
CA VAL A 154 -8.74 -10.71 22.32
C VAL A 154 -8.88 -12.03 21.56
N THR A 155 -9.92 -12.81 21.83
CA THR A 155 -10.14 -14.10 21.17
C THR A 155 -10.34 -13.92 19.66
N LEU A 156 -11.10 -12.91 19.24
CA LEU A 156 -11.30 -12.60 17.82
C LEU A 156 -10.00 -12.18 17.10
N ILE A 157 -9.12 -11.45 17.78
CA ILE A 157 -7.82 -11.05 17.22
C ILE A 157 -6.89 -12.28 17.12
N GLU A 158 -6.85 -13.12 18.15
CA GLU A 158 -6.06 -14.36 18.15
C GLU A 158 -6.50 -15.32 17.04
N GLU A 159 -7.82 -15.52 16.87
CA GLU A 159 -8.39 -16.29 15.74
C GLU A 159 -7.92 -15.74 14.39
N GLY A 160 -7.87 -14.42 14.24
CA GLY A 160 -7.38 -13.76 13.02
C GLY A 160 -5.88 -13.98 12.79
N ILE A 161 -5.06 -13.86 13.85
CA ILE A 161 -3.61 -14.12 13.80
C ILE A 161 -3.34 -15.57 13.39
N GLU A 162 -4.08 -16.52 13.96
CA GLU A 162 -3.95 -17.94 13.62
C GLU A 162 -4.38 -18.24 12.18
N ALA A 163 -5.45 -17.59 11.68
CA ALA A 163 -5.88 -17.74 10.30
C ALA A 163 -4.80 -17.30 9.30
N VAL A 164 -4.13 -16.16 9.55
CA VAL A 164 -3.01 -15.69 8.72
C VAL A 164 -1.81 -16.63 8.82
N ARG A 165 -1.45 -17.05 10.04
CA ARG A 165 -0.34 -17.98 10.28
C ARG A 165 -0.57 -19.32 9.59
N ASN A 166 -1.77 -19.86 9.60
CA ASN A 166 -2.10 -21.12 8.94
C ASN A 166 -2.05 -20.99 7.40
N ALA A 167 -2.35 -19.80 6.87
CA ALA A 167 -2.30 -19.53 5.43
C ALA A 167 -0.86 -19.34 4.92
N MET A 168 -0.06 -18.51 5.60
CA MET A 168 1.25 -18.04 5.11
C MET A 168 2.46 -18.54 5.91
N GLY A 169 2.27 -19.20 7.06
CA GLY A 169 3.36 -19.67 7.92
C GLY A 169 4.02 -18.58 8.77
N VAL A 170 3.66 -17.31 8.58
CA VAL A 170 4.22 -16.15 9.29
C VAL A 170 3.17 -15.52 10.20
N ARG A 171 3.59 -15.08 11.39
CA ARG A 171 2.73 -14.33 12.31
C ARG A 171 2.63 -12.86 11.83
N PRO A 172 1.42 -12.32 11.63
CA PRO A 172 1.23 -10.90 11.33
C PRO A 172 1.54 -10.00 12.53
#